data_AF-C1IDC8-F1
#
_entry.id   AF-C1IDC8-F1
#
_cell.length_a   1.000
_cell.length_b   1.000
_cell.length_c   1.000
_cell.angle_alpha   90.00
_cell.angle_beta   90.00
_cell.angle_gamma   90.00
#
_symmetry.space_group_name_H-M   'P 1'
#
loop_
_entity.id
_entity.type
_entity.pdbx_description
1 polymer ?
#
loop_
_entity_poly.entity_id
_entity_poly.type
_entity_poly.pdbx_seq_one_letter_code
_entity_poly.pdbx_strand_id
1 'polypeptide(L)'
;YKFSYQGRYSSVYRPRTKIPYGVVHYDDQMYLFFIPTLAPYFKPEDPETKIVERQTKMWANFIQTGNPTPQKSDLFENVIWQQLTPENLAYLDIGSDMEMKEGLYKERMAVWQRLFPLTTFP
;
A
#
# COMPACT_ATOMS: atom_id res chain seq x y z
N TYR A 1 0.84 -5.48 -2.39
CA TYR A 1 0.41 -4.09 -2.68
C TYR A 1 1.64 -3.18 -2.65
N LYS A 2 1.52 -1.98 -3.21
CA LYS A 2 2.41 -0.85 -2.94
C LYS A 2 1.58 0.20 -2.23
N PHE A 3 1.93 0.54 -0.99
CA PHE A 3 1.33 1.69 -0.32
C PHE A 3 2.02 2.96 -0.80
N SER A 4 1.24 3.91 -1.28
CA SER A 4 1.73 5.15 -1.90
C SER A 4 0.94 6.39 -1.48
N TYR A 5 -0.04 6.24 -0.58
CA TYR A 5 -0.77 7.35 0.00
C TYR A 5 0.14 8.15 0.95
N GLN A 6 0.45 9.38 0.55
CA GLN A 6 1.12 10.35 1.41
C GLN A 6 0.09 11.20 2.14
N GLY A 7 -0.26 10.79 3.36
CA GLY A 7 -1.11 11.57 4.25
C GLY A 7 -0.38 12.76 4.88
N ARG A 8 -1.06 13.40 5.85
CA ARG A 8 -0.48 14.54 6.59
C ARG A 8 0.61 14.12 7.59
N TYR A 9 0.66 12.85 7.96
CA TYR A 9 1.54 12.29 8.98
C TYR A 9 2.46 11.23 8.38
N SER A 10 3.67 11.11 8.94
CA SER A 10 4.68 10.13 8.55
C SER A 10 5.59 9.84 9.74
N SER A 11 6.28 8.70 9.69
CA SER A 11 7.35 8.35 10.63
C SER A 11 8.63 9.14 10.38
N VAL A 12 8.79 9.75 9.19
CA VAL A 12 9.97 10.54 8.81
C VAL A 12 9.57 11.86 8.16
N TYR A 13 10.09 12.96 8.71
CA TYR A 13 9.88 14.32 8.20
C TYR A 13 11.18 14.92 7.66
N ARG A 14 11.06 15.89 6.75
CA ARG A 14 12.22 16.65 6.28
C ARG A 14 12.85 17.44 7.43
N PRO A 15 14.20 17.51 7.52
CA PRO A 15 14.87 18.16 8.64
C PRO A 15 14.38 19.58 8.88
N ARG A 16 14.05 19.89 10.14
CA ARG A 16 13.57 21.21 10.60
C ARG A 16 12.24 21.67 9.96
N THR A 17 11.40 20.74 9.49
CA THR A 17 10.07 21.05 8.96
C THR A 17 9.00 20.09 9.52
N LYS A 18 7.73 20.36 9.21
CA LYS A 18 6.60 19.45 9.44
C LYS A 18 6.12 18.76 8.15
N ILE A 19 6.98 18.73 7.13
CA ILE A 19 6.62 18.18 5.81
C ILE A 19 7.07 16.71 5.78
N PRO A 20 6.16 15.75 5.55
CA PRO A 20 6.52 14.35 5.33
C PRO A 20 7.62 14.21 4.27
N TYR A 21 8.60 13.33 4.53
CA TYR A 21 9.69 13.11 3.57
C TYR A 21 9.18 12.45 2.27
N GLY A 22 8.20 11.56 2.42
CA GLY A 22 7.56 10.75 1.40
C GLY A 22 6.70 9.71 2.10
N VAL A 23 6.27 8.67 1.37
CA VAL A 23 5.78 7.44 1.99
C VAL A 23 6.98 6.58 2.34
N VAL A 24 7.25 6.41 3.63
CA VAL A 24 8.42 5.67 4.11
C VAL A 24 8.00 4.38 4.81
N HIS A 25 8.99 3.56 5.17
CA HIS A 25 8.78 2.37 5.98
C HIS A 25 7.99 2.73 7.24
N TYR A 26 7.04 1.87 7.64
CA TYR A 26 6.19 2.02 8.84
C TYR A 26 4.97 2.94 8.67
N ASP A 27 4.89 3.77 7.63
CA ASP A 27 3.79 4.73 7.47
C ASP A 27 2.43 4.08 7.21
N ASP A 28 2.37 2.92 6.56
CA ASP A 28 1.11 2.24 6.28
C ASP A 28 0.42 1.69 7.54
N GLN A 29 1.18 1.47 8.61
CA GLN A 29 0.69 0.89 9.86
C GLN A 29 -0.23 1.82 10.64
N MET A 30 -0.06 3.15 10.52
CA MET A 30 -0.92 4.12 11.21
C MET A 30 -2.39 4.08 10.72
N TYR A 31 -2.63 3.45 9.56
CA TYR A 31 -3.95 3.24 8.99
C TYR A 31 -4.57 1.88 9.36
N LEU A 32 -3.83 1.03 10.07
CA LEU A 32 -4.30 -0.24 10.62
C LEU A 32 -4.42 -0.20 12.14
N PHE A 33 -3.51 0.51 12.79
CA PHE A 33 -3.43 0.59 14.24
C PHE A 33 -3.42 2.06 14.67
N PHE A 34 -4.04 2.33 15.83
CA PHE A 34 -3.88 3.62 16.46
C PHE A 34 -2.50 3.72 17.11
N ILE A 35 -1.62 4.55 16.55
CA ILE A 35 -0.24 4.76 17.00
C ILE A 35 -0.05 6.24 17.37
N PRO A 36 -0.33 6.65 18.62
CA PRO A 36 -0.35 8.06 19.04
C PRO A 36 0.98 8.80 18.86
N THR A 37 2.09 8.07 18.84
CA THR A 37 3.43 8.63 18.60
C THR A 37 3.66 9.05 17.15
N LEU A 38 2.82 8.58 16.23
CA LEU A 38 2.98 8.75 14.79
C LEU A 38 1.90 9.67 14.21
N ALA A 39 0.64 9.47 14.61
CA ALA A 39 -0.50 10.26 14.17
C ALA A 39 -1.54 10.43 15.29
N PRO A 40 -2.33 11.52 15.29
CA PRO A 40 -3.48 11.64 16.16
C PRO A 40 -4.57 10.64 15.77
N TYR A 41 -5.60 10.54 16.61
CA TYR A 41 -6.82 9.83 16.22
C TYR A 41 -7.51 10.58 15.07
N PHE A 42 -7.72 9.91 13.94
CA PHE A 42 -8.37 10.51 12.76
C PHE A 42 -9.88 10.66 12.99
N LYS A 43 -10.40 11.82 12.61
CA LYS A 43 -11.83 12.16 12.69
C LYS A 43 -12.53 11.81 11.37
N PRO A 44 -13.86 11.64 11.36
CA PRO A 44 -14.60 11.30 10.15
C PRO A 44 -14.34 12.22 8.95
N GLU A 45 -14.02 13.49 9.20
CA GLU A 45 -13.78 14.51 8.18
C GLU A 45 -12.33 14.52 7.65
N ASP A 46 -11.43 13.78 8.30
CA ASP A 46 -10.04 13.69 7.90
C ASP A 46 -9.89 12.81 6.64
N PRO A 47 -9.05 13.21 5.66
CA PRO A 47 -8.83 12.41 4.45
C PRO A 47 -8.24 11.03 4.75
N GLU A 48 -7.52 10.88 5.87
CA GLU A 48 -6.96 9.62 6.35
C GLU A 48 -8.03 8.59 6.72
N THR A 49 -9.24 9.00 7.09
CA THR A 49 -10.30 8.08 7.53
C THR A 49 -10.70 7.10 6.43
N LYS A 50 -10.80 7.57 5.18
CA LYS A 50 -11.05 6.69 4.01
C LYS A 50 -9.94 5.64 3.87
N ILE A 51 -8.70 5.99 4.20
CA ILE A 51 -7.55 5.08 4.11
C ILE A 51 -7.57 4.06 5.26
N VAL A 52 -7.96 4.47 6.47
CA VAL A 52 -8.19 3.56 7.60
C VAL A 52 -9.27 2.54 7.25
N GLU A 53 -10.42 2.98 6.74
CA GLU A 53 -11.51 2.09 6.33
C GLU A 53 -11.08 1.10 5.25
N ARG A 54 -10.34 1.58 4.23
CA ARG A 54 -9.77 0.73 3.19
C ARG A 54 -8.85 -0.32 3.79
N GLN A 55 -7.83 0.09 4.55
CA GLN A 55 -6.82 -0.81 5.08
C GLN A 55 -7.45 -1.86 6.00
N THR A 56 -8.26 -1.44 6.96
CA THR A 56 -8.92 -2.35 7.91
C THR A 56 -9.88 -3.32 7.22
N LYS A 57 -10.72 -2.85 6.29
CA LYS A 57 -11.66 -3.71 5.55
C LYS A 57 -10.94 -4.67 4.61
N MET A 58 -9.92 -4.21 3.90
CA MET A 58 -9.13 -5.00 2.96
C MET A 58 -8.40 -6.14 3.69
N TRP A 59 -7.75 -5.84 4.82
CA TRP A 59 -7.11 -6.86 5.66
C TRP A 59 -8.13 -7.83 6.27
N ALA A 60 -9.28 -7.34 6.76
CA ALA A 60 -10.34 -8.20 7.28
C ALA A 60 -10.88 -9.16 6.21
N ASN A 61 -11.13 -8.68 4.99
CA ASN A 61 -11.59 -9.51 3.87
C ASN A 61 -10.54 -10.59 3.52
N PHE A 62 -9.26 -10.21 3.47
CA PHE A 62 -8.18 -11.17 3.20
C PHE A 62 -8.12 -12.27 4.27
N ILE A 63 -8.21 -11.90 5.55
CA ILE A 63 -8.22 -12.87 6.66
C ILE A 63 -9.43 -13.81 6.56
N GLN A 64 -10.61 -13.29 6.20
CA GLN A 64 -11.85 -14.06 6.17
C GLN A 64 -11.98 -14.94 4.92
N THR A 65 -11.45 -14.50 3.78
CA THR A 65 -11.78 -15.10 2.46
C THR A 65 -10.57 -15.45 1.60
N GLY A 66 -9.37 -15.01 1.98
CA GLY A 66 -8.18 -15.07 1.13
C GLY A 66 -8.17 -14.04 -0.01
N ASN A 67 -9.23 -13.24 -0.19
CA ASN A 67 -9.32 -12.19 -1.21
C ASN A 67 -9.54 -10.81 -0.54
N PRO A 68 -8.63 -9.83 -0.71
CA PRO A 68 -8.76 -8.51 -0.09
C PRO A 68 -9.94 -7.68 -0.61
N THR A 69 -10.37 -7.91 -1.85
CA THR A 69 -11.48 -7.20 -2.53
C THR A 69 -12.39 -8.22 -3.24
N PRO A 70 -13.17 -9.00 -2.48
CA PRO A 70 -13.93 -10.12 -3.04
C PRO A 70 -15.10 -9.70 -3.94
N GLN A 71 -15.53 -8.44 -3.83
CA GLN A 71 -16.59 -7.84 -4.64
C GLN A 71 -16.28 -6.35 -4.87
N LYS A 72 -16.90 -5.78 -5.91
CA LYS A 72 -16.84 -4.34 -6.17
C LYS A 72 -17.49 -3.57 -5.02
N SER A 73 -16.86 -2.47 -4.63
CA SER A 73 -17.40 -1.53 -3.65
C SER A 73 -16.87 -0.13 -3.92
N ASP A 74 -17.66 0.88 -3.58
CA ASP A 74 -17.24 2.29 -3.71
C ASP A 74 -16.04 2.60 -2.81
N LEU A 75 -15.93 1.93 -1.65
CA LEU A 75 -14.79 2.06 -0.74
C LEU A 75 -13.47 1.74 -1.45
N PHE A 76 -13.46 0.69 -2.28
CA PHE A 76 -12.30 0.27 -3.06
C PHE A 76 -12.32 0.79 -4.50
N GLU A 77 -13.11 1.83 -4.81
CA GLU A 77 -13.22 2.40 -6.17
C GLU A 77 -13.56 1.33 -7.22
N ASN A 78 -14.37 0.34 -6.83
CA ASN A 78 -14.76 -0.81 -7.65
C ASN A 78 -13.58 -1.67 -8.15
N VAL A 79 -12.39 -1.53 -7.55
CA VAL A 79 -11.22 -2.33 -7.86
C VAL A 79 -11.40 -3.77 -7.38
N ILE A 80 -11.07 -4.71 -8.25
CA ILE A 80 -10.85 -6.11 -7.91
C ILE A 80 -9.35 -6.36 -7.98
N TRP A 81 -8.76 -6.67 -6.83
CA TRP A 81 -7.35 -7.01 -6.68
C TRP A 81 -7.06 -8.30 -7.43
N GLN A 82 -6.26 -8.18 -8.50
CA GLN A 82 -5.79 -9.33 -9.28
C GLN A 82 -4.57 -9.97 -8.63
N GLN A 83 -4.59 -11.30 -8.55
CA GLN A 83 -3.45 -12.05 -8.03
C GLN A 83 -2.20 -11.82 -8.90
N LEU A 84 -1.06 -11.65 -8.24
CA LEU A 84 0.24 -11.60 -8.91
C LEU A 84 0.56 -12.97 -9.50
N THR A 85 0.91 -12.99 -10.78
CA THR A 85 1.50 -14.12 -11.49
C THR A 85 2.84 -13.70 -12.11
N PRO A 86 3.71 -14.65 -12.49
CA PRO A 86 4.95 -14.33 -13.21
C PRO A 86 4.74 -13.54 -14.50
N GLU A 87 3.57 -13.69 -15.15
CA GLU A 87 3.24 -13.05 -16.42
C GLU A 87 2.73 -11.63 -16.23
N ASN A 88 1.82 -11.40 -15.28
CA ASN A 88 1.19 -10.09 -15.11
C ASN A 88 2.00 -9.16 -14.20
N LEU A 89 2.78 -9.70 -13.26
CA LEU A 89 3.48 -8.93 -12.21
C LEU A 89 2.57 -7.88 -11.55
N ALA A 90 1.29 -8.22 -11.39
CA ALA A 90 0.25 -7.30 -10.96
C ALA A 90 0.39 -6.96 -9.48
N TYR A 91 0.11 -5.72 -9.14
CA TYR A 91 0.04 -5.24 -7.76
C TYR A 91 -0.99 -4.14 -7.64
N LEU A 92 -1.64 -4.08 -6.48
CA LEU A 92 -2.49 -2.95 -6.13
C LEU A 92 -1.63 -1.79 -5.59
N ASP A 93 -1.72 -0.63 -6.22
CA ASP A 93 -1.19 0.64 -5.72
C ASP A 93 -2.28 1.30 -4.87
N ILE A 94 -1.95 1.58 -3.60
CA ILE A 94 -2.86 2.15 -2.61
C ILE A 94 -2.39 3.57 -2.33
N GLY A 95 -2.85 4.50 -3.17
CA GLY A 95 -2.62 5.93 -3.07
C GLY A 95 -3.84 6.65 -2.50
N SER A 96 -4.02 7.91 -2.91
CA SER A 96 -5.30 8.61 -2.75
C SER A 96 -6.43 7.83 -3.44
N ASP A 97 -6.11 7.31 -4.63
CA ASP A 97 -6.92 6.40 -5.42
C ASP A 97 -6.35 4.98 -5.34
N MET A 98 -7.17 3.98 -5.67
CA MET A 98 -6.77 2.58 -5.72
C MET A 98 -6.68 2.12 -7.18
N GLU A 99 -5.52 1.57 -7.57
CA GLU A 99 -5.29 1.21 -8.97
C GLU A 99 -4.50 -0.09 -9.09
N MET A 100 -4.96 -0.99 -9.95
CA MET A 100 -4.16 -2.15 -10.36
C MET A 100 -3.07 -1.72 -11.34
N LYS A 101 -1.83 -2.03 -11.00
CA LYS A 101 -0.64 -1.75 -11.82
C LYS A 101 0.16 -3.01 -12.02
N GLU A 102 1.12 -2.94 -12.93
CA GLU A 102 2.00 -4.06 -13.26
C GLU A 102 3.45 -3.64 -13.19
N GLY A 103 4.33 -4.56 -12.78
CA GLY A 103 5.76 -4.35 -12.91
C GLY A 103 6.36 -3.35 -11.93
N LEU A 104 6.17 -3.61 -10.64
CA LEU A 104 6.72 -2.80 -9.57
C LEU A 104 8.25 -2.68 -9.69
N TYR A 105 8.73 -1.47 -10.02
CA TYR A 105 10.16 -1.13 -10.14
C TYR A 105 10.95 -2.06 -11.08
N LYS A 106 10.36 -2.46 -12.23
CA LYS A 106 10.93 -3.39 -13.22
C LYS A 106 12.41 -3.12 -13.55
N GLU A 107 12.77 -1.88 -13.86
CA GLU A 107 14.13 -1.51 -14.27
C GLU A 107 15.13 -1.70 -13.12
N ARG A 108 14.72 -1.34 -11.90
CA ARG A 108 15.53 -1.54 -10.69
C ARG A 108 15.70 -3.04 -10.42
N MET A 109 14.63 -3.82 -10.54
CA MET A 109 14.68 -5.26 -10.31
C MET A 109 15.52 -5.99 -11.36
N ALA A 110 15.52 -5.51 -12.61
CA ALA A 110 16.37 -6.05 -13.68
C ALA A 110 17.87 -5.89 -13.37
N VAL A 111 18.28 -4.82 -12.68
CA VAL A 111 19.67 -4.67 -12.22
C VAL A 111 20.04 -5.78 -11.23
N TRP A 112 19.19 -6.06 -10.25
CA TRP A 112 19.43 -7.13 -9.27
C TRP A 112 19.44 -8.51 -9.92
N GLN A 113 18.49 -8.80 -10.82
CA GLN A 113 18.45 -10.06 -11.56
C GLN A 113 19.71 -10.29 -12.40
N ARG A 114 20.25 -9.23 -13.01
CA ARG A 114 21.50 -9.31 -13.79
C ARG A 114 22.72 -9.57 -12.90
N LEU A 115 22.77 -8.98 -11.70
CA LEU A 115 23.89 -9.15 -10.77
C LEU A 115 23.86 -10.50 -10.04
N PHE A 116 22.65 -11.01 -9.78
CA PHE A 116 22.41 -12.23 -9.03
C PHE A 116 21.36 -13.09 -9.76
N PRO A 117 21.71 -13.66 -10.93
CA PRO A 117 20.78 -14.53 -11.62
C PRO A 117 20.47 -15.74 -10.73
N LEU A 118 19.18 -16.07 -10.60
CA LEU A 118 18.80 -17.32 -9.95
C LEU A 118 19.42 -18.47 -10.75
N THR A 119 20.15 -19.34 -10.06
CA THR A 119 20.54 -20.62 -10.66
C THR A 119 19.27 -21.36 -11.05
N THR A 120 19.10 -21.61 -12.34
CA THR A 120 18.13 -22.60 -12.80
C THR A 120 18.61 -23.94 -12.25
N PHE A 121 18.00 -24.41 -11.17
CA PHE A 121 18.21 -25.79 -10.75
C PHE A 121 17.69 -26.70 -11.89
N PRO A 122 18.45 -27.75 -12.27
CA PRO A 122 18.03 -28.69 -13.30
C PRO A 122 16.74 -29.42 -12.92
#